data_AF-A0A6N3QHI5-F1
#
_entry.id   AF-A0A6N3QHI5-F1
#
_cell.length_a   1.000
_cell.length_b   1.000
_cell.length_c   1.000
_cell.angle_alpha   90.00
_cell.angle_beta   90.00
_cell.angle_gamma   90.00
#
_symmetry.space_group_name_H-M   'P 1'
#
loop_
_entity.id
_entity.type
_entity.pdbx_description
1 polymer ?
#
loop_
_entity_poly.entity_id
_entity_poly.type
_entity_poly.pdbx_seq_one_letter_code
_entity_poly.pdbx_strand_id
1 'polypeptide(L)' 'MSYELDAIAAAVLGGTSLNGGYGTVVGTVIGALTIGVINNGMNLMNVPYFYQMVVKGLVILVAVYFDVRNKRKRS' A
#
# COMPACT_ATOMS: atom_id res chain seq x y z
N MET A 1 -11.87 5.91 -10.15
CA MET A 1 -10.49 5.96 -10.66
C MET A 1 -9.48 5.94 -9.50
N SER A 2 -9.54 4.93 -8.62
CA SER A 2 -8.65 4.83 -7.43
C SER A 2 -7.95 3.46 -7.35
N TYR A 3 -8.16 2.59 -8.33
CA TYR A 3 -7.63 1.22 -8.31
C TYR A 3 -6.13 1.20 -8.62
N GLU A 4 -5.63 2.18 -9.38
CA GLU A 4 -4.19 2.31 -9.67
C GLU A 4 -3.40 2.63 -8.38
N LEU A 5 -3.86 3.59 -7.59
CA LEU A 5 -3.22 3.93 -6.31
C LEU A 5 -3.30 2.77 -5.31
N ASP A 6 -4.44 2.10 -5.21
CA ASP A 6 -4.60 0.94 -4.32
C ASP A 6 -3.70 -0.22 -4.76
N ALA A 7 -3.55 -0.45 -6.08
CA ALA A 7 -2.68 -1.49 -6.62
C ALA A 7 -1.19 -1.21 -6.34
N ILE A 8 -0.75 0.04 -6.53
CA ILE A 8 0.63 0.45 -6.19
C ILE A 8 0.85 0.32 -4.68
N ALA A 9 -0.07 0.81 -3.85
CA ALA A 9 0.02 0.70 -2.40
C ALA A 9 0.14 -0.76 -1.95
N ALA A 10 -0.72 -1.63 -2.45
CA ALA A 10 -0.74 -3.06 -2.16
C ALA A 10 0.56 -3.77 -2.53
N ALA A 11 1.11 -3.47 -3.72
CA ALA A 11 2.37 -4.05 -4.17
C ALA A 11 3.53 -3.67 -3.24
N VAL A 12 3.63 -2.40 -2.86
CA VAL A 12 4.72 -1.91 -2.00
C VAL A 12 4.57 -2.37 -0.56
N LEU A 13 3.34 -2.35 -0.01
CA LEU A 13 3.03 -2.93 1.30
C LEU A 13 3.39 -4.42 1.36
N GLY A 14 3.18 -5.13 0.25
CA GLY A 14 3.55 -6.53 0.07
C GLY A 14 5.05 -6.78 -0.10
N GLY A 15 5.89 -5.75 -0.11
CA GLY A 15 7.34 -5.86 -0.25
C GLY A 15 7.84 -5.92 -1.69
N THR A 16 7.02 -5.53 -2.67
CA THR A 16 7.45 -5.36 -4.07
C THR A 16 8.15 -4.01 -4.25
N SER A 17 9.34 -4.04 -4.83
CA SER A 17 10.13 -2.84 -5.14
C SER A 17 9.49 -2.02 -6.25
N LEU A 18 9.33 -0.72 -6.01
CA LEU A 18 8.91 0.26 -7.02
C LEU A 18 9.90 0.41 -8.18
N ASN A 19 11.19 0.18 -7.92
CA ASN A 19 12.26 0.30 -8.92
C ASN A 19 12.51 -1.02 -9.68
N GLY A 20 11.69 -2.06 -9.42
CA GLY A 20 11.90 -3.39 -9.96
C GLY A 20 13.03 -4.17 -9.28
N GLY A 21 13.20 -5.44 -9.68
CA GLY A 21 14.29 -6.33 -9.25
C GLY A 21 14.00 -7.23 -8.03
N TYR A 22 13.08 -6.84 -7.14
CA TYR A 22 12.75 -7.62 -5.93
C TYR A 22 11.26 -7.50 -5.58
N GLY A 23 10.61 -8.63 -5.28
CA GLY A 23 9.20 -8.70 -4.87
C GLY A 23 8.65 -10.13 -4.99
N THR A 24 7.58 -10.45 -4.26
CA THR A 24 6.90 -11.75 -4.36
C THR A 24 5.41 -11.56 -4.59
N VAL A 25 4.80 -12.42 -5.40
CA VAL A 25 3.35 -12.40 -5.64
C VAL A 25 2.58 -12.60 -4.35
N VAL A 26 3.04 -13.52 -3.49
CA VAL A 26 2.43 -13.81 -2.19
C VAL A 26 2.41 -12.57 -1.29
N GLY A 27 3.53 -11.84 -1.21
CA GLY A 27 3.61 -10.59 -0.47
C GLY A 27 2.61 -9.55 -0.99
N THR A 28 2.53 -9.36 -2.31
CA THR A 28 1.58 -8.43 -2.94
C THR A 28 0.12 -8.80 -2.68
N VAL A 29 -0.23 -10.09 -2.69
CA VAL A 29 -1.59 -10.55 -2.36
C VAL A 29 -1.93 -10.20 -0.91
N ILE A 30 -1.00 -10.39 0.03
CA ILE A 30 -1.18 -9.99 1.43
C ILE A 30 -1.34 -8.48 1.56
N GLY A 31 -0.55 -7.70 0.80
CA GLY A 31 -0.69 -6.24 0.73
C GLY A 31 -2.05 -5.80 0.18
N ALA A 32 -2.54 -6.46 -0.87
CA ALA A 32 -3.86 -6.18 -1.47
C ALA A 32 -5.00 -6.51 -0.51
N LEU A 33 -4.90 -7.62 0.22
CA LEU A 33 -5.85 -7.96 1.28
C LEU A 33 -5.85 -6.91 2.40
N THR A 34 -4.68 -6.40 2.78
CA THR A 34 -4.56 -5.35 3.80
C THR A 34 -5.27 -4.07 3.36
N ILE A 35 -5.03 -3.60 2.13
CA ILE A 35 -5.72 -2.42 1.57
C ILE A 35 -7.23 -2.66 1.48
N GLY A 36 -7.65 -3.87 1.07
CA GLY A 36 -9.05 -4.27 1.02
C GLY A 36 -9.74 -4.22 2.39
N VAL A 37 -9.08 -4.72 3.44
CA VAL A 37 -9.59 -4.68 4.82
C VAL A 37 -9.67 -3.24 5.32
N ILE A 38 -8.67 -2.40 5.05
CA ILE A 38 -8.68 -0.98 5.44
C ILE A 38 -9.86 -0.25 4.79
N ASN A 39 -10.08 -0.45 3.49
CA ASN A 39 -11.19 0.15 2.76
C ASN A 39 -12.55 -0.31 3.30
N ASN A 40 -12.71 -1.61 3.55
CA ASN A 40 -13.96 -2.14 4.11
C ASN A 40 -14.19 -1.66 5.56
N GLY A 41 -13.14 -1.61 6.39
CA GLY A 41 -13.23 -1.11 7.76
C GLY A 41 -13.65 0.36 7.82
N MET A 42 -13.02 1.23 7.01
CA MET A 42 -13.41 2.64 6.92
C MET A 42 -14.83 2.82 6.40
N ASN A 43 -15.27 1.98 5.46
CA ASN A 43 -16.64 2.00 4.94
C ASN A 43 -17.65 1.62 6.03
N LEU A 44 -17.40 0.53 6.77
CA LEU A 44 -18.24 0.09 7.90
C LEU A 44 -18.33 1.15 9.00
N MET A 45 -17.24 1.86 9.27
CA MET A 45 -17.19 2.96 10.23
C MET A 45 -17.86 4.26 9.71
N ASN A 46 -18.44 4.24 8.50
CA ASN A 46 -19.04 5.40 7.84
C ASN A 46 -18.07 6.60 7.75
N VAL A 47 -16.77 6.32 7.59
CA VAL A 47 -15.75 7.37 7.44
C VAL A 47 -15.98 8.08 6.12
N PRO A 48 -16.08 9.42 6.09
CA PRO A 48 -16.30 10.16 4.85
C PRO A 48 -15.19 9.89 3.83
N TYR A 49 -15.55 9.80 2.55
CA TYR A 49 -14.64 9.46 1.44
C TYR A 49 -13.40 10.36 1.39
N PHE A 50 -13.55 11.65 1.73
CA PHE A 50 -12.43 12.59 1.83
C PHE A 50 -11.33 12.09 2.77
N TYR A 51 -11.69 11.63 3.97
CA TYR A 51 -10.72 11.10 4.93
C TYR A 51 -10.14 9.75 4.47
N GLN A 52 -10.91 8.92 3.78
CA GLN A 52 -10.38 7.68 3.19
C GLN A 52 -9.27 7.98 2.17
N MET A 53 -9.44 9.02 1.35
CA MET A 53 -8.44 9.43 0.37
C MET A 53 -7.16 9.97 1.03
N VAL A 54 -7.30 10.76 2.11
CA VAL A 54 -6.16 11.23 2.91
C VAL A 54 -5.40 10.06 3.54
N VAL A 55 -6.11 9.10 4.14
CA VAL A 55 -5.51 7.90 4.74
C VAL A 55 -4.78 7.06 3.70
N LYS A 56 -5.38 6.83 2.52
CA LYS A 56 -4.72 6.11 1.42
C LYS A 56 -3.44 6.80 0.96
N GLY A 57 -3.46 8.13 0.82
CA GLY A 57 -2.27 8.91 0.49
C GLY A 57 -1.16 8.76 1.53
N LEU A 58 -1.52 8.79 2.82
CA LEU A 58 -0.56 8.56 3.92
C LEU A 58 0.02 7.14 3.90
N VAL A 59 -0.81 6.13 3.67
CA VAL A 59 -0.37 4.73 3.58
C VAL A 59 0.66 4.56 2.46
N ILE A 60 0.43 5.17 1.29
CA ILE A 60 1.39 5.15 0.18
C ILE A 60 2.70 5.83 0.55
N LEU A 61 2.64 7.04 1.13
CA LEU A 61 3.84 7.76 1.57
C LEU A 61 4.68 6.94 2.55
N VAL A 62 4.02 6.30 3.52
CA VAL A 62 4.68 5.42 4.49
C VAL A 62 5.27 4.19 3.80
N ALA A 63 4.52 3.54 2.93
CA ALA A 63 4.98 2.36 2.18
C ALA A 63 6.22 2.68 1.33
N VAL A 64 6.20 3.80 0.59
CA VAL A 64 7.32 4.29 -0.21
C VAL A 64 8.52 4.63 0.67
N TYR A 65 8.31 5.31 1.80
CA TYR A 65 9.37 5.65 2.75
C TYR A 65 10.08 4.39 3.26
N PHE A 66 9.32 3.35 3.64
CA PHE A 66 9.87 2.08 4.07
C PHE A 66 10.57 1.33 2.94
N ASP A 67 10.04 1.31 1.72
CA ASP A 67 10.71 0.72 0.54
C ASP A 67 12.08 1.34 0.30
N VAL A 68 12.17 2.67 0.32
CA VAL A 68 13.43 3.41 0.13
C VAL A 68 14.41 3.12 1.27
N ARG A 69 13.94 3.04 2.51
CA ARG A 69 14.80 2.76 3.68
C ARG A 69 15.31 1.33 3.71
N ASN A 70 14.49 0.34 3.35
CA ASN A 70 14.89 -1.06 3.31
C ASN A 70 15.93 -1.35 2.21
N LYS A 71 15.92 -0.60 1.10
CA LYS A 71 16.96 -0.69 0.06
C LYS A 71 18.36 -0.35 0.56
N ARG A 72 18.50 0.57 1.52
CA ARG A 72 19.81 0.95 2.09
C ARG A 72 20.48 -0.14 2.92
N LYS A 73 19.74 -1.15 3.39
CA LYS A 73 20.31 -2.27 4.19
C LYS A 73 20.84 -3.43 3.35
N ARG A 74 20.70 -3.39 2.02
CA ARG A 74 21.14 -4.46 1.11
C ARG A 74 22.36 -4.09 0.26
N SER A 75 22.98 -2.94 0.53
CA SER A 75 24.22 -2.49 -0.11
C SER A 75 25.36 -2.36 0.90
#